data_AF-A0A842NYT9-F1
#
_entry.id   AF-A0A842NYT9-F1
#
_cell.length_a   1.000
_cell.length_b   1.000
_cell.length_c   1.000
_cell.angle_alpha   90.00
_cell.angle_beta   90.00
_cell.angle_gamma   90.00
#
_symmetry.space_group_name_H-M   'P 1'
#
loop_
_entity.id
_entity.type
_entity.pdbx_description
1 polymer ?
#
loop_
_entity_poly.entity_id
_entity_poly.type
_entity_poly.pdbx_seq_one_letter_code
_entity_poly.pdbx_strand_id
1 'polypeptide(L)'
;MLETIPRSADIIIKDKFVERYKALLGKDYDTFMKYSFAYIRKTIRVNTLKAKVSDVKKSLSKDWELEQVPWCKEGFWIKYRVGKRFDIGNTPEHQLGRIYV
;
A
#
# COMPACT_ATOMS: atom_id res chain seq x y z
N MET A 1 8.25 -8.68 5.69
CA MET A 1 6.89 -8.85 6.24
C MET A 1 6.25 -7.47 6.39
N LEU A 2 4.92 -7.37 6.26
CA LEU A 2 4.20 -6.12 6.49
C LEU A 2 4.14 -5.81 7.99
N GLU A 3 4.05 -4.52 8.32
CA GLU A 3 3.94 -4.05 9.70
C GLU A 3 2.53 -4.31 10.23
N THR A 4 2.42 -4.96 11.39
CA THR A 4 1.14 -5.23 12.04
C THR A 4 0.54 -3.93 12.60
N ILE A 5 -0.78 -3.78 12.48
CA ILE A 5 -1.51 -2.64 13.03
C ILE A 5 -1.46 -2.74 14.57
N PRO A 6 -1.09 -1.65 15.29
CA PRO A 6 -1.07 -1.66 16.74
C PRO A 6 -2.43 -2.05 17.31
N ARG A 7 -2.42 -2.81 18.41
CA ARG A 7 -3.63 -3.25 19.12
C ARG A 7 -4.58 -4.15 18.30
N SER A 8 -4.11 -4.73 17.20
CA SER A 8 -4.91 -5.71 16.44
C SER A 8 -5.30 -6.94 17.27
N ALA A 9 -4.52 -7.28 18.29
CA ALA A 9 -4.81 -8.36 19.23
C ALA A 9 -6.03 -8.08 20.14
N ASP A 10 -6.38 -6.81 20.35
CA ASP A 10 -7.52 -6.42 21.18
C ASP A 10 -8.86 -6.53 20.39
N ILE A 11 -8.79 -6.78 19.08
CA ILE A 11 -9.95 -6.76 18.20
C ILE A 11 -10.72 -8.08 18.33
N ILE A 12 -11.97 -7.98 18.78
CA ILE A 12 -12.89 -9.12 18.85
C ILE A 12 -13.49 -9.36 17.47
N ILE A 13 -13.29 -10.57 16.94
CA ILE A 13 -13.87 -11.01 15.67
C ILE A 13 -15.16 -11.76 15.93
N LYS A 14 -16.22 -11.40 15.20
CA LYS A 14 -17.55 -12.03 15.33
C LYS A 14 -17.50 -13.50 14.89
N ASP A 15 -18.12 -14.39 15.67
CA ASP A 15 -18.08 -15.84 15.41
C ASP A 15 -18.53 -16.23 14.01
N LYS A 16 -19.64 -15.65 13.51
CA LYS A 16 -20.12 -15.89 12.13
C LYS A 16 -19.09 -15.53 11.05
N PHE A 17 -18.21 -14.56 11.31
CA PHE A 17 -17.12 -14.23 10.40
C PHE A 17 -16.06 -15.34 10.42
N VAL A 18 -15.65 -15.77 11.61
CA VAL A 18 -14.66 -16.84 11.79
C VAL A 18 -15.14 -18.13 11.13
N GLU A 19 -16.37 -18.55 11.39
CA GLU A 19 -16.99 -19.76 10.81
C GLU A 19 -16.95 -19.71 9.28
N ARG A 20 -17.45 -18.62 8.68
CA ARG A 20 -17.52 -18.46 7.24
C ARG A 20 -16.13 -18.48 6.61
N TYR A 21 -15.18 -17.73 7.13
CA TYR A 21 -13.84 -17.62 6.52
C TYR A 21 -12.98 -18.84 6.78
N LYS A 22 -13.15 -19.56 7.89
CA LYS A 22 -12.54 -20.89 8.07
C LYS A 22 -13.08 -21.89 7.07
N ALA A 23 -14.39 -21.88 6.79
CA ALA A 23 -14.98 -22.76 5.77
C ALA A 23 -14.48 -22.43 4.34
N LEU A 24 -14.28 -21.15 4.03
CA LEU A 24 -13.80 -20.72 2.70
C LEU A 24 -12.30 -20.93 2.49
N LEU A 25 -11.49 -20.67 3.52
CA LEU A 25 -10.03 -20.59 3.39
C LEU A 25 -9.30 -21.81 3.99
N GLY A 26 -9.95 -22.59 4.85
CA GLY A 26 -9.35 -23.73 5.52
C GLY A 26 -8.03 -23.36 6.22
N LYS A 27 -6.93 -23.99 5.78
CA LYS A 27 -5.57 -23.76 6.30
C LYS A 27 -5.04 -22.34 6.09
N ASP A 28 -5.59 -21.58 5.13
CA ASP A 28 -5.12 -20.24 4.80
C ASP A 28 -5.78 -19.14 5.65
N TYR A 29 -6.74 -19.51 6.52
CA TYR A 29 -7.45 -18.58 7.39
C TYR A 29 -6.50 -17.76 8.28
N ASP A 30 -5.53 -18.40 8.94
CA ASP A 30 -4.61 -17.71 9.85
C ASP A 30 -3.72 -16.71 9.09
N THR A 31 -3.28 -17.08 7.89
CA THR A 31 -2.52 -16.19 6.99
C THR A 31 -3.37 -15.00 6.55
N PHE A 32 -4.62 -15.24 6.18
CA PHE A 32 -5.57 -14.19 5.83
C PHE A 32 -5.78 -13.20 6.98
N MET A 33 -5.99 -13.70 8.21
CA MET A 33 -6.17 -12.85 9.39
C MET A 33 -4.89 -12.06 9.70
N LYS A 34 -3.72 -12.70 9.62
CA LYS A 34 -2.42 -12.05 9.81
C LYS A 34 -2.24 -10.84 8.89
N TYR A 35 -2.57 -10.97 7.61
CA TYR A 35 -2.42 -9.88 6.65
C TYR A 35 -3.57 -8.87 6.69
N SER A 36 -4.77 -9.27 7.13
CA SER A 36 -5.90 -8.38 7.36
C SER A 36 -5.62 -7.37 8.49
N PHE A 37 -4.73 -7.73 9.41
CA PHE A 37 -4.25 -6.85 10.49
C PHE A 37 -2.88 -6.22 10.22
N ALA A 38 -2.44 -6.18 8.96
CA ALA A 38 -1.19 -5.53 8.59
C ALA A 38 -1.42 -4.28 7.75
N TYR A 39 -0.54 -3.28 7.88
CA TYR A 39 -0.54 -2.12 7.00
C TYR A 39 -0.21 -2.53 5.57
N ILE A 40 -1.05 -2.08 4.64
CA ILE A 40 -0.80 -2.27 3.21
C ILE A 40 0.47 -1.52 2.76
N ARG A 41 1.08 -2.00 1.68
CA ARG A 41 2.16 -1.27 1.02
C ARG A 41 1.59 0.04 0.48
N LYS A 42 2.27 1.16 0.76
CA LYS A 42 1.95 2.44 0.12
C LYS A 42 2.15 2.31 -1.38
N THR A 43 1.15 2.75 -2.12
CA THR A 43 1.12 2.64 -3.59
C THR A 43 0.74 3.99 -4.16
N ILE A 44 1.22 4.30 -5.35
CA ILE A 44 0.77 5.44 -6.13
C ILE A 44 0.49 5.01 -7.58
N ARG A 45 -0.35 5.76 -8.27
CA ARG A 45 -0.56 5.66 -9.73
C ARG A 45 -0.25 6.99 -10.39
N VAL A 46 0.58 6.97 -11.43
CA VAL A 46 0.87 8.16 -12.23
C VAL A 46 -0.35 8.56 -13.06
N ASN A 47 -0.66 9.87 -13.07
CA ASN A 47 -1.65 10.45 -13.96
C ASN A 47 -1.02 10.75 -15.32
N THR A 48 -1.18 9.84 -16.27
CA THR A 48 -0.60 9.94 -17.62
C THR A 48 -1.20 11.07 -18.47
N LEU A 49 -2.35 11.63 -18.07
CA LEU A 49 -2.91 12.83 -18.71
C LEU A 49 -2.11 14.11 -18.40
N LYS A 50 -1.36 14.12 -17.28
CA LYS A 50 -0.62 15.30 -16.80
C LYS A 50 0.89 15.14 -16.82
N ALA A 51 1.40 13.91 -16.81
CA ALA A 51 2.84 13.66 -16.77
C ALA A 51 3.21 12.28 -17.32
N LYS A 52 4.44 12.14 -17.85
CA LYS A 52 4.99 10.84 -18.22
C LYS A 52 5.43 10.07 -16.96
N VAL A 53 5.32 8.75 -17.02
CA VAL A 53 5.75 7.84 -15.95
C VAL A 53 7.24 8.02 -15.61
N SER A 54 8.10 8.17 -16.64
CA SER A 54 9.54 8.41 -16.47
C SER A 54 9.84 9.65 -15.64
N ASP A 55 9.10 10.72 -15.87
CA ASP A 55 9.35 12.03 -15.28
C ASP A 55 8.95 12.03 -13.80
N VAL A 56 7.78 11.43 -13.49
CA VAL A 56 7.33 11.25 -12.11
C VAL A 56 8.26 10.32 -11.34
N LYS A 57 8.66 9.19 -11.96
CA LYS A 57 9.62 8.28 -11.35
C LYS A 57 10.94 8.99 -11.03
N LYS A 58 11.47 9.78 -11.96
CA LYS A 58 12.70 10.56 -11.75
C LYS A 58 12.54 11.59 -10.63
N SER A 59 11.41 12.30 -10.58
CA SER A 59 11.14 13.31 -9.55
C SER A 59 11.05 12.72 -8.15
N LEU A 60 10.26 11.66 -7.98
CA LEU A 60 10.04 11.00 -6.68
C LEU A 60 11.24 10.16 -6.21
N SER A 61 12.07 9.66 -7.14
CA SER A 61 13.22 8.80 -6.80
C SER A 61 14.26 9.45 -5.89
N LYS A 62 14.22 10.78 -5.74
CA LYS A 62 15.07 11.55 -4.82
C LYS A 62 14.86 11.12 -3.38
N ASP A 63 13.61 11.10 -2.92
CA ASP A 63 13.26 10.85 -1.53
C ASP A 63 12.58 9.48 -1.32
N TRP A 64 12.06 8.89 -2.40
CA TRP A 64 11.31 7.64 -2.38
C TRP A 64 12.03 6.56 -3.18
N GLU A 65 11.92 5.31 -2.72
CA GLU A 65 12.16 4.11 -3.50
C GLU A 65 10.86 3.71 -4.19
N LEU A 66 10.91 3.49 -5.50
CA LEU A 66 9.76 3.11 -6.31
C LEU A 66 9.99 1.72 -6.90
N GLU A 67 9.11 0.78 -6.58
CA GLU A 67 9.05 -0.55 -7.17
C GLU A 67 7.82 -0.64 -8.06
N GLN A 68 7.98 -1.01 -9.32
CA GLN A 68 6.88 -1.05 -10.27
C GLN A 68 5.91 -2.19 -9.92
N VAL A 69 4.61 -1.89 -9.92
CA VAL A 69 3.58 -2.90 -9.70
C VAL A 69 3.50 -3.79 -10.94
N PRO A 70 3.62 -5.14 -10.83
CA PRO A 70 3.77 -6.02 -11.99
C PRO A 70 2.63 -5.94 -13.01
N TRP A 71 1.41 -5.67 -12.53
CA TRP A 71 0.19 -5.62 -13.34
C TRP A 71 -0.28 -4.20 -13.69
N CYS A 72 0.45 -3.16 -13.28
CA CYS A 72 0.09 -1.77 -13.54
C CYS A 72 1.33 -0.95 -13.92
N LYS A 73 1.46 -0.60 -15.19
CA LYS A 73 2.65 0.07 -15.72
C LYS A 73 2.86 1.46 -15.11
N GLU A 74 1.76 2.14 -14.79
CA GLU A 74 1.70 3.46 -14.16
C GLU A 74 1.74 3.38 -12.63
N GLY A 75 1.69 2.18 -12.06
CA GLY A 75 1.58 1.93 -10.62
C GLY A 75 2.93 1.62 -9.99
N PHE A 76 3.17 2.18 -8.80
CA PHE A 76 4.40 1.95 -8.04
C PHE A 76 4.10 1.74 -6.56
N TRP A 77 4.70 0.71 -5.97
CA TRP A 77 4.87 0.65 -4.53
C TRP A 77 5.97 1.64 -4.13
N ILE A 78 5.72 2.39 -3.06
CA ILE A 78 6.64 3.43 -2.61
C ILE A 78 7.10 3.20 -1.17
N LYS A 79 8.37 3.51 -0.92
CA LYS A 79 8.96 3.52 0.41
C LYS A 79 9.81 4.77 0.58
N TYR A 80 9.65 5.46 1.70
CA TYR A 80 10.49 6.62 1.97
C TYR A 80 11.91 6.15 2.30
N ARG A 81 12.92 6.82 1.75
CA ARG A 81 14.33 6.40 1.91
C ARG A 81 14.82 6.55 3.35
N VAL A 82 14.39 7.61 4.06
CA VAL A 82 14.94 7.97 5.37
C VAL A 82 13.86 7.93 6.46
N GLY A 83 13.75 6.79 7.15
CA GLY A 83 12.80 6.63 8.24
C GLY A 83 11.35 6.38 7.77
N LYS A 84 10.37 6.79 8.59
CA LYS A 84 8.94 6.62 8.28
C LYS A 84 8.31 7.96 7.93
N ARG A 85 7.75 8.03 6.72
CA ARG A 85 6.98 9.18 6.23
C ARG A 85 5.62 8.72 5.71
N PHE A 86 4.53 9.36 6.13
CA PHE A 86 3.16 8.95 5.79
C PHE A 86 2.44 9.92 4.85
N ASP A 87 2.97 11.12 4.67
CA ASP A 87 2.35 12.25 3.97
C ASP A 87 2.78 12.35 2.50
N ILE A 88 2.69 11.27 1.72
CA ILE A 88 2.92 11.35 0.26
C ILE A 88 1.97 12.38 -0.41
N GLY A 89 0.80 12.62 0.19
CA GLY A 89 -0.15 13.64 -0.24
C GLY A 89 0.36 15.09 -0.18
N ASN A 90 1.42 15.35 0.59
CA ASN A 90 2.05 16.68 0.69
C ASN A 90 3.11 16.92 -0.40
N THR A 91 3.35 15.94 -1.27
CA THR A 91 4.30 16.13 -2.38
C THR A 91 3.72 17.03 -3.48
N PRO A 92 4.55 17.85 -4.16
CA PRO A 92 4.11 18.63 -5.31
C PRO A 92 3.46 17.77 -6.40
N GLU A 93 3.95 16.55 -6.59
CA GLU A 93 3.38 15.59 -7.54
C GLU A 93 1.91 15.29 -7.23
N HIS A 94 1.56 15.10 -5.97
CA HIS A 94 0.18 14.88 -5.55
C HIS A 94 -0.65 16.15 -5.68
N GLN A 95 -0.15 17.29 -5.18
CA GLN A 95 -0.86 18.57 -5.22
C GLN A 95 -1.16 19.06 -6.65
N LEU A 96 -0.25 18.79 -7.61
CA LEU A 96 -0.45 19.11 -9.03
C LEU A 96 -1.32 18.07 -9.76
N GLY A 97 -1.71 16.99 -9.08
CA GLY A 97 -2.49 15.87 -9.63
C GLY A 97 -1.72 15.00 -10.63
N ARG A 98 -0.38 14.97 -10.53
CA ARG A 98 0.50 14.10 -11.33
C ARG A 98 0.49 12.65 -10.83
N ILE A 99 0.09 12.42 -9.59
CA ILE A 99 -0.08 11.10 -8.99
C ILE A 99 -1.37 11.01 -8.19
N TYR A 100 -1.85 9.78 -8.02
CA TYR A 100 -2.90 9.38 -7.09
C TYR A 100 -2.33 8.39 -6.08
N VAL A 101 -2.80 8.44 -4.84
CA VAL A 101 -2.37 7.56 -3.73
C VAL A 101 -3.42 6.48 -3.52
#